data_AF-A0A972Z1A2-F1
#
_entry.id   AF-A0A972Z1A2-F1
#
_cell.length_a   1.000
_cell.length_b   1.000
_cell.length_c   1.000
_cell.angle_alpha   90.00
_cell.angle_beta   90.00
_cell.angle_gamma   90.00
#
_symmetry.space_group_name_H-M   'P 1'
#
loop_
_entity.id
_entity.type
_entity.pdbx_description
1 polymer ?
#
loop_
_entity_poly.entity_id
_entity_poly.type
_entity_poly.pdbx_seq_one_letter_code
_entity_poly.pdbx_strand_id
1 'polypeptide(L)'
;MDAVPPEARCELCEAAPITERYYSDDLCWIAECESCAVPMVVWRSHGAEPPAVAREHMIEQLRAVVDARGGTLAESYWIDEAMRTIPDHFHVHARFRPRW
;
A
#
# COMPACT_ATOMS: atom_id res chain seq x y z
N MET A 1 -17.79 27.12 -10.57
CA MET A 1 -17.85 25.95 -9.69
C MET A 1 -16.48 25.33 -9.76
N ASP A 2 -15.62 25.64 -8.82
CA ASP A 2 -14.25 25.11 -8.82
C ASP A 2 -14.32 23.62 -8.49
N ALA A 3 -13.76 22.79 -9.36
CA ALA A 3 -13.66 21.36 -9.11
C ALA A 3 -12.70 21.15 -7.92
N VAL A 4 -13.14 20.41 -6.91
CA VAL A 4 -12.27 19.96 -5.82
C VAL A 4 -11.25 19.00 -6.43
N PRO A 5 -9.94 19.20 -6.21
CA PRO A 5 -8.94 18.35 -6.82
C PRO A 5 -9.00 16.92 -6.23
N PRO A 6 -8.64 15.88 -6.99
CA PRO A 6 -8.81 14.47 -6.59
C PRO A 6 -8.18 14.13 -5.24
N GLU A 7 -6.99 14.67 -4.94
CA GLU A 7 -6.27 14.44 -3.69
C GLU A 7 -7.05 14.90 -2.45
N ALA A 8 -7.89 15.93 -2.59
CA ALA A 8 -8.70 16.46 -1.49
C ALA A 8 -9.92 15.58 -1.15
N ARG A 9 -10.20 14.55 -1.95
CA ARG A 9 -11.25 13.56 -1.72
C ARG A 9 -10.71 12.14 -1.59
N CYS A 10 -9.39 11.97 -1.64
CA CYS A 10 -8.75 10.67 -1.64
C CYS A 10 -8.41 10.24 -0.21
N GLU A 11 -9.01 9.14 0.25
CA GLU A 11 -8.77 8.58 1.59
C GLU A 11 -7.31 8.16 1.79
N LEU A 12 -6.62 7.76 0.71
CA LEU A 12 -5.19 7.41 0.75
C LEU A 12 -4.27 8.64 0.86
N CYS A 13 -4.71 9.80 0.35
CA CYS A 13 -4.03 11.08 0.56
C CYS A 13 -4.20 11.58 2.00
N GLU A 14 -5.40 11.42 2.57
CA GLU A 14 -5.66 11.77 3.98
C GLU A 14 -4.77 10.94 4.92
N ALA A 15 -4.55 9.66 4.59
CA ALA A 15 -3.67 8.76 5.33
C ALA A 15 -4.01 8.69 6.84
N ALA A 16 -5.31 8.74 7.18
CA ALA A 16 -5.80 8.60 8.54
C ALA A 16 -5.27 7.28 9.16
N PRO A 17 -4.73 7.29 10.39
CA PRO A 17 -4.16 6.09 11.03
C PRO A 17 -5.27 5.24 11.64
N ILE A 18 -6.12 4.65 10.80
CA ILE A 18 -7.25 3.83 11.24
C ILE A 18 -6.78 2.43 11.67
N THR A 19 -5.74 1.91 11.02
CA THR A 19 -5.05 0.65 11.35
C THR A 19 -3.61 0.88 11.81
N GLU A 20 -2.97 -0.18 12.32
CA GLU A 20 -1.55 -0.12 12.70
C GLU A 20 -0.68 0.27 11.50
N ARG A 21 0.15 1.31 11.68
CA ARG A 21 1.14 1.75 10.70
C ARG A 21 2.46 1.04 10.96
N TYR A 22 2.88 0.22 10.01
CA TYR A 22 4.09 -0.61 10.10
C TYR A 22 5.35 0.16 9.71
N TYR A 23 5.21 1.09 8.75
CA TYR A 23 6.32 1.85 8.22
C TYR A 23 5.84 3.17 7.62
N SER A 24 6.71 4.17 7.63
CA SER A 24 6.47 5.45 6.98
C SER A 24 7.78 6.17 6.71
N ASP A 25 7.96 6.68 5.50
CA ASP A 25 9.06 7.58 5.13
C ASP A 25 8.53 8.76 4.31
N ASP A 26 9.37 9.45 3.54
CA ASP A 26 8.99 10.58 2.69
C ASP A 26 8.27 10.18 1.39
N LEU A 27 8.34 8.92 0.98
CA LEU A 27 7.74 8.41 -0.26
C LEU A 27 6.43 7.67 0.00
N CYS A 28 6.36 6.86 1.05
CA CYS A 28 5.24 5.97 1.28
C CYS A 28 4.90 5.75 2.75
N TRP A 29 3.79 5.06 2.95
CA TRP A 29 3.44 4.47 4.23
C TRP A 29 2.92 3.05 4.01
N ILE A 30 3.08 2.21 5.03
CA ILE A 30 2.66 0.82 5.02
C ILE A 30 1.77 0.57 6.24
N ALA A 31 0.59 0.01 6.00
CA ALA A 31 -0.37 -0.34 7.05
C ALA A 31 -1.18 -1.57 6.61
N GLU A 32 -2.03 -2.07 7.50
CA GLU A 32 -3.02 -3.07 7.13
C GLU A 32 -4.17 -2.42 6.34
N CYS A 33 -4.51 -3.00 5.19
CA CYS A 33 -5.68 -2.61 4.44
C CYS A 33 -6.95 -3.10 5.16
N GLU A 34 -7.86 -2.19 5.51
CA GLU A 34 -9.12 -2.52 6.20
C GLU A 34 -10.02 -3.45 5.39
N SER A 35 -10.03 -3.30 4.06
CA SER A 35 -10.88 -4.12 3.19
C SER A 35 -10.30 -5.50 2.90
N CYS A 36 -8.98 -5.62 2.82
CA CYS A 36 -8.31 -6.86 2.42
C CYS A 36 -7.70 -7.64 3.59
N ALA A 37 -7.55 -7.03 4.77
CA ALA A 37 -6.86 -7.58 5.93
C ALA A 37 -5.44 -8.09 5.61
N VAL A 38 -4.71 -7.36 4.76
CA VAL A 38 -3.31 -7.65 4.40
C VAL A 38 -2.49 -6.36 4.34
N PRO A 39 -1.16 -6.43 4.51
CA PRO A 39 -0.29 -5.27 4.37
C PRO A 39 -0.40 -4.64 2.98
N MET A 40 -0.48 -3.31 2.93
CA MET A 40 -0.38 -2.54 1.70
C MET A 40 0.62 -1.41 1.85
N VAL A 41 1.33 -1.10 0.76
CA VAL A 41 2.11 0.13 0.64
C VAL A 41 1.34 1.12 -0.21
N VAL A 42 1.36 2.38 0.20
CA VAL A 42 0.65 3.46 -0.45
C VAL A 42 1.62 4.60 -0.73
N TRP A 43 1.62 5.09 -1.96
CA TRP A 43 2.41 6.25 -2.34
C TRP A 43 1.86 7.50 -1.67
N ARG A 44 2.72 8.41 -1.21
CA ARG A 44 2.23 9.66 -0.60
C ARG A 44 1.66 10.65 -1.60
N SER A 45 2.22 10.70 -2.80
CA SER A 45 1.67 11.55 -3.86
C SER A 45 0.45 10.88 -4.48
N HIS A 46 -0.53 11.70 -4.85
CA HIS A 46 -1.67 11.22 -5.61
C HIS A 46 -1.26 10.92 -7.06
N GLY A 47 -1.77 9.84 -7.61
CA GLY A 47 -1.47 9.37 -8.96
C GLY A 47 -1.28 7.85 -9.01
N ALA A 48 -1.66 7.25 -10.14
CA ALA A 48 -1.59 5.79 -10.36
C ALA A 48 -0.21 5.30 -10.83
N GLU A 49 0.63 6.21 -11.32
CA GLU A 49 1.90 5.89 -11.99
C GLU A 49 3.09 6.59 -11.30
N PRO A 50 3.56 6.05 -10.16
CA PRO A 50 4.78 6.55 -9.53
C PRO A 50 6.00 6.34 -10.44
N PRO A 51 7.04 7.20 -10.33
CA PRO A 51 8.32 6.95 -10.97
C PRO A 51 8.85 5.55 -10.63
N ALA A 52 9.51 4.87 -11.59
CA ALA A 52 9.95 3.49 -11.43
C ALA A 52 10.78 3.25 -10.15
N VAL A 53 11.72 4.16 -9.84
CA VAL A 53 12.56 4.09 -8.63
C VAL A 53 11.72 4.20 -7.35
N ALA A 54 10.71 5.08 -7.33
CA ALA A 54 9.81 5.21 -6.19
C ALA A 54 8.95 3.94 -6.04
N ARG A 55 8.48 3.36 -7.15
CA ARG A 55 7.74 2.09 -7.14
C ARG A 55 8.56 0.94 -6.59
N GLU A 56 9.81 0.80 -7.05
CA GLU A 56 10.74 -0.23 -6.57
C GLU A 56 10.98 -0.10 -5.07
N HIS A 57 11.33 1.10 -4.59
CA HIS A 57 11.50 1.38 -3.17
C HIS A 57 10.26 1.01 -2.34
N MET A 58 9.07 1.41 -2.79
CA MET A 58 7.82 1.09 -2.08
C MET A 58 7.58 -0.42 -1.97
N ILE A 59 7.83 -1.17 -3.05
CA ILE A 59 7.67 -2.62 -3.05
C ILE A 59 8.71 -3.29 -2.15
N GLU A 60 9.95 -2.80 -2.13
CA GLU A 60 11.01 -3.29 -1.24
C GLU A 60 10.67 -3.06 0.23
N GLN A 61 10.18 -1.88 0.59
CA GLN A 61 9.74 -1.60 1.96
C GLN A 61 8.56 -2.48 2.37
N LEU A 62 7.60 -2.74 1.45
CA LEU A 62 6.50 -3.64 1.73
C LEU A 62 6.98 -5.07 2.03
N ARG A 63 7.92 -5.57 1.22
CA ARG A 63 8.53 -6.89 1.45
C ARG A 63 9.25 -6.94 2.80
N ALA A 64 10.06 -5.93 3.11
CA ALA A 64 10.78 -5.85 4.38
C ALA A 64 9.84 -5.89 5.59
N VAL A 65 8.72 -5.15 5.53
CA VAL A 65 7.68 -5.19 6.58
C VAL A 65 7.06 -6.58 6.70
N VAL A 66 6.69 -7.20 5.58
CA VAL A 66 6.05 -8.54 5.58
C VAL A 66 7.00 -9.60 6.13
N ASP A 67 8.28 -9.56 5.73
CA ASP A 67 9.31 -10.49 6.16
C ASP A 67 9.62 -10.32 7.66
N ALA A 68 9.73 -9.07 8.14
CA ALA A 68 10.02 -8.76 9.55
C ALA A 68 8.87 -9.15 10.50
N ARG A 69 7.61 -9.05 10.05
CA ARG A 69 6.44 -9.46 10.85
C ARG A 69 6.26 -10.97 10.90
N GLY A 70 7.17 -11.72 10.28
CA GLY A 70 7.13 -13.17 10.30
C GLY A 70 5.97 -13.69 9.47
N GLY A 71 5.77 -13.16 8.26
CA GLY A 71 5.09 -13.91 7.20
C GLY A 71 5.67 -15.32 7.26
N THR A 72 4.89 -16.24 7.83
CA THR A 72 5.49 -17.40 8.49
C THR A 72 6.33 -18.16 7.47
N LEU A 73 7.44 -18.79 7.86
CA LEU A 73 8.37 -19.50 6.97
C LEU A 73 7.73 -20.57 6.04
N ALA A 74 6.41 -20.77 6.09
CA ALA A 74 5.65 -21.62 5.16
C ALA A 74 4.50 -20.89 4.41
N GLU A 75 4.43 -19.56 4.42
CA GLU A 75 3.43 -18.72 3.73
C GLU A 75 4.12 -17.93 2.62
N SER A 76 4.09 -18.46 1.39
CA SER A 76 4.48 -17.67 0.22
C SER A 76 3.47 -16.53 0.01
N TYR A 77 3.94 -15.31 -0.20
CA TYR A 77 3.10 -14.17 -0.60
C TYR A 77 3.45 -13.69 -2.01
N TRP A 78 2.57 -12.89 -2.61
CA TRP A 78 2.84 -12.17 -3.84
C TRP A 78 2.37 -10.71 -3.72
N ILE A 79 2.92 -9.85 -4.58
CA ILE A 79 2.50 -8.46 -4.67
C ILE A 79 1.33 -8.38 -5.65
N ASP A 80 0.15 -7.99 -5.16
CA ASP A 80 -1.03 -7.69 -5.95
C ASP A 80 -1.11 -6.19 -6.21
N GLU A 81 -0.91 -5.81 -7.47
CA GLU A 81 -0.91 -4.42 -7.93
C GLU A 81 -2.29 -3.95 -8.42
N ALA A 82 -3.33 -4.79 -8.31
CA ALA A 82 -4.67 -4.40 -8.72
C ALA A 82 -5.30 -3.39 -7.74
N MET A 83 -5.25 -2.11 -8.12
CA MET A 83 -5.89 -0.98 -7.44
C MET A 83 -7.39 -0.97 -7.71
N ARG A 84 -8.18 -1.64 -6.86
CA ARG A 84 -9.62 -1.86 -7.10
C ARG A 84 -10.49 -0.67 -6.69
N THR A 85 -10.38 -0.24 -5.42
CA THR A 85 -11.28 0.76 -4.84
C THR A 85 -10.88 2.19 -5.19
N ILE A 86 -9.58 2.47 -5.19
CA ILE A 86 -9.01 3.80 -5.46
C ILE A 86 -8.00 3.65 -6.60
N PRO A 87 -8.48 3.46 -7.84
CA PRO A 87 -7.63 3.11 -8.99
C PRO A 87 -6.71 4.26 -9.46
N ASP A 88 -6.98 5.49 -9.03
CA ASP A 88 -6.22 6.69 -9.39
C ASP A 88 -5.10 7.04 -8.38
N HIS A 89 -4.93 6.25 -7.33
CA HIS A 89 -3.88 6.43 -6.32
C HIS A 89 -3.09 5.14 -6.13
N PHE A 90 -1.78 5.20 -6.39
CA PHE A 90 -0.91 4.05 -6.32
C PHE A 90 -0.86 3.40 -4.94
N HIS A 91 -1.31 2.15 -4.89
CA HIS A 91 -1.16 1.28 -3.74
C HIS A 91 -1.11 -0.18 -4.19
N VAL A 92 -0.34 -1.00 -3.48
CA VAL A 92 -0.21 -2.43 -3.77
C VAL A 92 -0.27 -3.25 -2.49
N HIS A 93 -0.77 -4.47 -2.59
CA HIS A 93 -1.00 -5.34 -1.44
C HIS A 93 -0.04 -6.53 -1.45
N ALA A 94 0.45 -6.94 -0.28
CA ALA A 94 1.13 -8.22 -0.12
C ALA A 94 0.09 -9.29 0.27
N ARG A 95 -0.30 -10.16 -0.68
CA ARG A 95 -1.29 -11.21 -0.43
C ARG A 95 -0.62 -12.53 -0.12
N PHE A 96 -1.06 -13.19 0.94
CA PHE A 96 -0.57 -14.51 1.33
C PHE A 96 -1.29 -15.62 0.56
N ARG A 97 -0.55 -16.66 0.16
CA ARG A 97 -1.17 -17.88 -0.37
C ARG A 97 -1.83 -18.63 0.77
N PRO A 98 -3.10 -19.01 0.62
CA PRO A 98 -3.74 -19.84 1.63
C PRO A 98 -3.04 -21.18 1.74
N ARG A 99 -2.91 -21.68 2.97
CA ARG A 99 -2.47 -23.05 3.23
C ARG A 99 -3.70 -23.95 3.16
N TRP A 100 -3.85 -24.67 2.06
CA TRP A 100 -4.76 -25.80 1.93
C TRP A 100 -3.99 -27.01 1.45
#